data_AF-A0A150LXK5-F1
#
_entry.id   AF-A0A150LXK5-F1
#
_cell.length_a   1.000
_cell.length_b   1.000
_cell.length_c   1.000
_cell.angle_alpha   90.00
_cell.angle_beta   90.00
_cell.angle_gamma   90.00
#
_symmetry.space_group_name_H-M   'P 1'
#
loop_
_entity.id
_entity.type
_entity.pdbx_description
1 polymer ?
#
loop_
_entity_poly.entity_id
_entity_poly.type
_entity_poly.pdbx_seq_one_letter_code
_entity_poly.pdbx_strand_id
1 'polypeptide(L)'
;MKNRSKSPEEELRSILEGVIRFKWEDREMAVIIHQEMALQSPRLKKILQYTQPVWQRVREVLEDGKKQGKFHFHSLDHTLLVIMGAVLFAGANQNQNLLINTESINVDDIVSDTLNLIFDGLMN
;
A
#
# COMPACT_ATOMS: atom_id res chain seq x y z
N MET A 1 7.57 -29.99 7.65
CA MET A 1 6.51 -29.01 7.98
C MET A 1 5.89 -28.54 6.67
N LYS A 2 4.58 -28.70 6.45
CA LYS A 2 3.91 -28.21 5.24
C LYS A 2 3.94 -26.68 5.27
N ASN A 3 4.74 -26.05 4.41
CA ASN A 3 4.58 -24.63 4.07
C ASN A 3 3.18 -24.49 3.46
N ARG A 4 2.20 -24.00 4.23
CA ARG A 4 0.95 -23.51 3.64
C ARG A 4 1.34 -22.23 2.91
N SER A 5 1.35 -22.25 1.58
CA SER A 5 1.41 -21.02 0.80
C SER A 5 0.25 -20.13 1.28
N LYS A 6 0.54 -18.89 1.69
CA LYS A 6 -0.52 -17.92 2.02
C LYS A 6 -1.43 -17.75 0.80
N SER A 7 -2.70 -17.50 1.05
CA SER A 7 -3.61 -17.13 -0.06
C SER A 7 -3.21 -15.75 -0.62
N PRO A 8 -3.55 -15.42 -1.88
CA PRO A 8 -3.28 -14.08 -2.43
C PRO A 8 -3.85 -12.96 -1.56
N GLU A 9 -5.01 -13.19 -0.95
CA GLU A 9 -5.67 -12.24 -0.05
C GLU A 9 -4.85 -12.02 1.24
N GLU A 10 -4.42 -13.11 1.91
CA GLU A 10 -3.61 -13.05 3.13
C GLU A 10 -2.25 -12.40 2.88
N GLU A 11 -1.63 -12.71 1.73
CA GLU A 11 -0.35 -12.17 1.36
C GLU A 11 -0.43 -10.68 1.03
N LEU A 12 -1.40 -10.28 0.20
CA LEU A 12 -1.61 -8.88 -0.14
C LEU A 12 -1.88 -8.06 1.13
N ARG A 13 -2.76 -8.56 2.01
CA ARG A 13 -3.08 -7.92 3.29
C ARG A 13 -1.82 -7.68 4.12
N SER A 14 -0.99 -8.72 4.27
CA SER A 14 0.25 -8.66 5.04
C SER A 14 1.25 -7.65 4.49
N ILE A 15 1.38 -7.53 3.17
CA ILE A 15 2.30 -6.58 2.55
C ILE A 15 1.79 -5.15 2.74
N LEU A 16 0.52 -4.89 2.41
CA LEU A 16 -0.05 -3.55 2.47
C LEU A 16 -0.10 -3.03 3.92
N GLU A 17 -0.45 -3.88 4.89
CA GLU A 17 -0.37 -3.55 6.32
C GLU A 17 1.05 -3.12 6.72
N GLY A 18 2.06 -3.88 6.31
CA GLY A 18 3.46 -3.56 6.60
C GLY A 18 3.88 -2.19 6.06
N VAL A 19 3.42 -1.83 4.85
CA VAL A 19 3.71 -0.50 4.27
C VAL A 19 3.03 0.62 5.06
N ILE A 20 1.75 0.45 5.44
CA ILE A 20 1.03 1.46 6.24
C ILE A 20 1.70 1.63 7.61
N ARG A 21 2.01 0.53 8.30
CA ARG A 21 2.64 0.55 9.63
C ARG A 21 4.04 1.14 9.61
N PHE A 22 4.85 0.80 8.60
CA PHE A 22 6.18 1.39 8.43
C PHE A 22 6.13 2.93 8.39
N LYS A 23 5.15 3.50 7.67
CA LYS A 23 4.98 4.96 7.61
C LYS A 23 4.62 5.57 8.96
N TRP A 24 3.93 4.82 9.81
CA TRP A 24 3.52 5.29 11.12
C TRP A 24 4.63 5.18 12.16
N GLU A 25 5.41 4.09 12.11
CA GLU A 25 6.55 3.84 12.97
C GLU A 25 7.70 4.83 12.70
N ASP A 26 7.96 5.16 11.43
CA ASP A 26 8.99 6.12 11.03
C ASP A 26 8.43 7.18 10.06
N ARG A 27 7.68 8.12 10.63
CA ARG A 27 7.06 9.22 9.88
C ARG A 27 8.08 10.10 9.17
N GLU A 28 9.24 10.33 9.77
CA GLU A 28 10.29 11.18 9.19
C GLU A 28 10.85 10.52 7.92
N MET A 29 11.22 9.24 8.00
CA MET A 29 11.71 8.51 6.84
C MET A 29 10.66 8.41 5.73
N ALA A 30 9.39 8.17 6.09
CA ALA A 30 8.30 8.13 5.11
C ALA A 30 8.12 9.47 4.37
N VAL A 31 8.21 10.59 5.09
CA VAL A 31 8.15 11.94 4.49
C VAL A 31 9.33 12.18 3.56
N ILE A 32 10.55 11.85 3.98
CA ILE A 32 11.74 11.98 3.14
C ILE A 32 11.58 11.15 1.87
N ILE A 33 11.23 9.87 1.98
CA ILE A 33 11.03 8.99 0.82
C ILE A 33 10.02 9.61 -0.15
N HIS A 34 8.88 10.09 0.36
CA HIS A 34 7.85 10.70 -0.47
C HIS A 34 8.34 11.97 -1.19
N GLN A 35 9.06 12.86 -0.48
CA GLN A 35 9.63 14.07 -1.07
C GLN A 35 10.66 13.75 -2.15
N GLU A 36 11.54 12.79 -1.91
CA GLU A 36 12.58 12.39 -2.87
C GLU A 36 11.97 11.75 -4.12
N MET A 37 10.85 11.00 -3.97
CA MET A 37 10.06 10.49 -5.09
C MET A 37 9.39 11.62 -5.88
N ALA A 38 8.78 12.59 -5.20
CA ALA A 38 8.11 13.73 -5.85
C ALA A 38 9.09 14.64 -6.60
N LEU A 39 10.28 14.87 -6.03
CA LEU A 39 11.34 15.71 -6.60
C LEU A 39 12.19 14.98 -7.65
N GLN A 40 12.00 13.67 -7.81
CA GLN A 40 12.84 12.82 -8.68
C GLN A 40 14.34 13.04 -8.43
N SER A 41 14.72 13.11 -7.17
CA SER A 41 16.08 13.46 -6.79
C SER A 41 17.09 12.38 -7.21
N PRO A 42 18.40 12.67 -7.14
CA PRO A 42 19.44 11.65 -7.32
C PRO A 42 19.32 10.46 -6.35
N ARG A 43 18.72 10.66 -5.16
CA ARG A 43 18.51 9.60 -4.16
C ARG A 43 17.36 8.66 -4.53
N LEU A 44 16.49 9.03 -5.47
CA LEU A 44 15.41 8.18 -5.96
C LEU A 44 15.91 6.80 -6.40
N LYS A 45 17.05 6.74 -7.11
CA LYS A 45 17.63 5.46 -7.54
C LYS A 45 17.90 4.52 -6.36
N LYS A 46 18.39 5.06 -5.24
CA LYS A 46 18.66 4.28 -4.03
C LYS A 46 17.36 3.87 -3.34
N ILE A 47 16.38 4.77 -3.26
CA ILE A 47 15.05 4.47 -2.68
C ILE A 47 14.37 3.33 -3.46
N LEU A 48 14.36 3.40 -4.80
CA LEU A 48 13.74 2.37 -5.64
C LEU A 48 14.36 0.98 -5.45
N GLN A 49 15.66 0.88 -5.12
CA GLN A 49 16.28 -0.42 -4.83
C GLN A 49 15.62 -1.13 -3.63
N TYR A 50 15.04 -0.39 -2.68
CA TYR A 50 14.36 -0.95 -1.52
C TYR A 50 12.85 -1.06 -1.73
N THR A 51 12.22 -0.08 -2.37
CA THR A 51 10.76 -0.03 -2.49
C THR A 51 10.24 -0.84 -3.68
N GLN A 52 10.99 -0.94 -4.77
CA GLN A 52 10.54 -1.62 -5.98
C GLN A 52 10.29 -3.13 -5.78
N PRO A 53 11.11 -3.88 -5.00
CA PRO A 53 10.80 -5.28 -4.69
C PRO A 53 9.45 -5.47 -3.98
N VAL A 54 9.06 -4.54 -3.11
CA VAL A 54 7.76 -4.59 -2.41
C VAL A 54 6.62 -4.44 -3.43
N TRP A 55 6.70 -3.43 -4.29
CA TRP A 55 5.67 -3.20 -5.31
C TRP A 55 5.63 -4.28 -6.39
N GLN A 56 6.78 -4.86 -6.72
CA GLN A 56 6.87 -6.03 -7.58
C GLN A 56 6.12 -7.22 -6.98
N ARG A 57 6.27 -7.46 -5.66
CA ARG A 57 5.54 -8.53 -4.99
C ARG A 57 4.03 -8.27 -4.97
N VAL A 58 3.61 -7.03 -4.70
CA VAL A 58 2.19 -6.65 -4.77
C VAL A 58 1.62 -6.93 -6.16
N ARG A 59 2.36 -6.57 -7.22
CA ARG A 59 1.96 -6.84 -8.61
C ARG A 59 1.75 -8.33 -8.87
N GLU A 60 2.70 -9.16 -8.46
CA GLU A 60 2.63 -10.63 -8.64
C GLU A 60 1.41 -11.20 -7.91
N VAL A 61 1.17 -10.78 -6.67
CA VAL A 61 0.03 -11.26 -5.87
C VAL A 61 -1.31 -10.85 -6.51
N LEU A 62 -1.41 -9.63 -7.04
CA LEU A 62 -2.60 -9.17 -7.77
C LEU A 62 -2.84 -9.99 -9.04
N GLU A 63 -1.77 -10.29 -9.79
CA GLU A 63 -1.86 -11.11 -11.00
C GLU A 63 -2.30 -12.54 -10.67
N ASP A 64 -1.72 -13.14 -9.64
CA ASP A 64 -2.05 -14.49 -9.19
C ASP A 64 -3.47 -14.58 -8.64
N GLY A 65 -3.92 -13.61 -7.84
CA GLY A 65 -5.28 -13.55 -7.35
C GLY A 65 -6.31 -13.36 -8.48
N LYS A 66 -5.97 -12.60 -9.52
CA LYS A 66 -6.81 -12.48 -10.72
C LYS A 66 -6.88 -13.80 -11.50
N LYS A 67 -5.76 -14.50 -11.69
CA LYS A 67 -5.73 -15.83 -12.33
C LYS A 67 -6.57 -16.87 -11.58
N GLN A 68 -6.67 -16.74 -10.26
CA GLN A 68 -7.47 -17.61 -9.39
C GLN A 68 -8.95 -17.22 -9.28
N GLY A 69 -9.38 -16.13 -9.94
CA GLY A 69 -10.75 -15.61 -9.82
C GLY A 69 -11.07 -15.03 -8.43
N LYS A 70 -10.03 -14.66 -7.67
CA LYS A 70 -10.14 -14.04 -6.33
C LYS A 70 -10.21 -12.52 -6.39
N PHE A 71 -9.52 -11.92 -7.35
CA PHE A 71 -9.50 -10.49 -7.57
C PHE A 71 -10.09 -10.14 -8.94
N HIS A 72 -10.94 -9.11 -8.94
CA HIS A 72 -11.63 -8.59 -10.11
C HIS A 72 -11.17 -7.16 -10.38
N PHE A 73 -10.54 -6.97 -11.53
CA PHE A 73 -10.17 -5.65 -12.02
C PHE A 73 -9.86 -5.70 -13.52
N HIS A 74 -10.04 -4.57 -14.19
CA HIS A 74 -9.78 -4.47 -15.63
C HIS A 74 -8.27 -4.48 -15.94
N SER A 75 -7.51 -3.55 -15.34
CA SER A 75 -6.08 -3.32 -15.63
C SER A 75 -5.21 -3.52 -14.40
N LEU A 76 -4.21 -4.41 -14.49
CA LEU A 76 -3.25 -4.67 -13.41
C LEU A 76 -2.46 -3.41 -13.04
N ASP A 77 -2.02 -2.65 -14.04
CA ASP A 77 -1.19 -1.47 -13.84
C ASP A 77 -1.98 -0.36 -13.13
N HIS A 78 -3.23 -0.14 -13.55
CA HIS A 78 -4.08 0.86 -12.93
C HIS A 78 -4.47 0.47 -11.50
N THR A 79 -4.83 -0.79 -11.27
CA THR A 79 -5.11 -1.32 -9.93
C THR A 79 -3.91 -1.17 -9.00
N LEU A 80 -2.70 -1.49 -9.48
CA LEU A 80 -1.47 -1.30 -8.70
C LEU A 80 -1.27 0.17 -8.33
N LEU A 81 -1.44 1.11 -9.27
CA LEU A 81 -1.31 2.54 -9.00
C LEU A 81 -2.32 3.04 -7.95
N VAL A 82 -3.58 2.58 -8.02
CA VAL A 82 -4.62 2.92 -7.05
C VAL A 82 -4.26 2.39 -5.66
N ILE A 83 -3.83 1.14 -5.55
CA ILE A 83 -3.41 0.52 -4.28
C ILE A 83 -2.20 1.25 -3.70
N MET A 84 -1.20 1.57 -4.53
CA MET A 84 -0.04 2.37 -4.11
C MET A 84 -0.48 3.72 -3.55
N GLY A 85 -1.38 4.42 -4.24
CA GLY A 85 -1.92 5.70 -3.78
C GLY A 85 -2.63 5.57 -2.42
N ALA A 86 -3.58 4.63 -2.31
CA ALA A 86 -4.33 4.41 -1.08
C ALA A 86 -3.41 4.16 0.13
N VAL A 87 -2.40 3.31 -0.04
CA VAL A 87 -1.48 2.92 1.04
C VAL A 87 -0.45 4.02 1.36
N LEU A 88 0.14 4.66 0.33
CA LEU A 88 1.12 5.73 0.53
C LEU A 88 0.50 7.00 1.12
N PHE A 89 -0.80 7.23 0.92
CA PHE A 89 -1.53 8.35 1.53
C PHE A 89 -2.40 7.98 2.74
N ALA A 90 -2.47 6.69 3.11
CA ALA A 90 -3.16 6.26 4.33
C ALA A 90 -2.64 7.03 5.56
N GLY A 91 -3.54 7.70 6.27
CA GLY A 91 -3.22 8.51 7.45
C GLY A 91 -2.35 9.75 7.18
N ALA A 92 -2.29 10.24 5.94
CA ALA A 92 -1.50 11.43 5.61
C ALA A 92 -1.94 12.66 6.43
N ASN A 93 -0.94 13.48 6.81
CA ASN A 93 -1.07 14.55 7.78
C ASN A 93 -2.20 15.55 7.46
N GLN A 94 -3.05 15.76 8.48
CA GLN A 94 -4.23 16.63 8.53
C GLN A 94 -3.95 18.10 8.13
N ASN A 95 -2.71 18.56 8.28
CA ASN A 95 -2.34 19.97 8.09
C ASN A 95 -2.32 20.42 6.61
N GLN A 96 -2.48 19.51 5.65
CA GLN A 96 -2.44 19.85 4.22
C GLN A 96 -3.82 20.01 3.59
N ASN A 97 -4.91 19.59 4.25
CA ASN A 97 -6.24 19.66 3.66
C ASN A 97 -7.32 19.99 4.69
N LEU A 98 -7.87 21.21 4.60
CA LEU A 98 -8.91 21.74 5.50
C LEU A 98 -10.23 20.97 5.44
N LEU A 99 -10.42 20.12 4.42
CA LEU A 99 -11.62 19.27 4.28
C LEU A 99 -11.50 17.96 5.08
N ILE A 100 -10.32 17.61 5.59
CA ILE A 100 -10.08 16.37 6.31
C ILE A 100 -10.17 16.66 7.82
N ASN A 101 -11.34 16.41 8.39
CA ASN A 101 -11.54 16.42 9.84
C ASN A 101 -11.50 14.99 10.36
N THR A 102 -10.29 14.50 10.64
CA THR A 102 -10.12 13.21 11.30
C THR A 102 -9.82 13.45 12.77
N GLU A 103 -10.77 13.10 13.65
CA GLU A 103 -10.44 12.84 15.05
C GLU A 103 -9.27 11.86 15.13
N SER A 104 -8.49 11.84 16.21
CA SER A 104 -7.23 11.08 16.31
C SER A 104 -7.39 9.60 15.95
N ILE A 105 -7.24 9.26 14.67
CA ILE A 105 -7.34 7.89 14.18
C ILE A 105 -6.03 7.21 14.55
N ASN A 106 -6.10 6.12 15.30
CA ASN A 106 -4.93 5.31 15.59
C ASN A 106 -4.49 4.55 14.31
N VAL A 107 -3.28 4.00 14.31
CA VAL A 107 -2.76 3.29 13.13
C VAL A 107 -3.59 2.05 12.76
N ASP A 108 -4.20 1.38 13.74
CA ASP A 108 -4.95 0.14 13.50
C ASP A 108 -6.25 0.42 12.75
N ASP A 109 -6.94 1.50 13.08
CA ASP A 109 -8.14 1.95 12.37
C ASP A 109 -7.77 2.37 10.93
N ILE A 110 -6.67 3.12 10.73
CA ILE A 110 -6.18 3.50 9.39
C ILE A 110 -5.87 2.25 8.56
N VAL A 111 -5.18 1.28 9.14
CA VAL A 111 -4.86 0.00 8.49
C VAL A 111 -6.14 -0.72 8.12
N SER A 112 -7.07 -0.89 9.06
CA SER A 112 -8.33 -1.58 8.86
C SER A 112 -9.14 -0.94 7.72
N ASP A 113 -9.40 0.36 7.79
CA ASP A 113 -10.24 1.08 6.82
C ASP A 113 -9.62 1.07 5.42
N THR A 114 -8.32 1.33 5.33
CA THR A 114 -7.60 1.33 4.05
C THR A 114 -7.65 -0.05 3.41
N LEU A 115 -7.40 -1.10 4.18
CA LEU A 115 -7.41 -2.48 3.67
C LEU A 115 -8.83 -2.89 3.26
N ASN A 116 -9.85 -2.59 4.05
CA ASN A 116 -11.23 -2.94 3.73
C ASN A 116 -11.66 -2.28 2.41
N LEU A 117 -11.39 -0.99 2.22
CA LEU A 117 -11.68 -0.30 0.94
C LEU A 117 -11.00 -0.95 -0.26
N ILE A 118 -9.71 -1.33 -0.12
CA ILE A 118 -8.97 -2.00 -1.19
C ILE A 118 -9.57 -3.38 -1.48
N PHE A 119 -9.83 -4.18 -0.44
CA PHE A 119 -10.32 -5.55 -0.60
C PHE A 119 -11.76 -5.58 -1.12
N ASP A 120 -12.63 -4.68 -0.66
CA ASP A 120 -13.98 -4.53 -1.21
C ASP A 120 -13.91 -4.14 -2.70
N GLY A 121 -13.00 -3.26 -3.08
CA GLY A 121 -12.78 -2.90 -4.48
C GLY A 121 -12.22 -4.04 -5.35
N LEU A 122 -11.48 -4.99 -4.78
CA LEU A 122 -10.89 -6.12 -5.49
C LEU A 122 -11.81 -7.35 -5.55
N MET A 123 -12.72 -7.51 -4.59
CA MET A 123 -13.51 -8.74 -4.45
C MET A 123 -14.97 -8.60 -4.91
N ASN A 124 -15.41 -7.38 -5.23
CA ASN A 124 -16.73 -7.10 -5.82
C ASN A 124 -16.82 -7.43 -7.32
#